data_AF-A0AAD6MI92-F1
#
_entry.id   AF-A0AAD6MI92-F1
#
_cell.length_a   1.000
_cell.length_b   1.000
_cell.length_c   1.000
_cell.angle_alpha   90.00
_cell.angle_beta   90.00
_cell.angle_gamma   90.00
#
_symmetry.space_group_name_H-M   'P 1'
#
loop_
_entity.id
_entity.type
_entity.pdbx_description
1 polymer ?
#
loop_
_entity_poly.entity_id
_entity_poly.type
_entity_poly.pdbx_seq_one_letter_code
_entity_poly.pdbx_strand_id
1 'polypeptide(L)'
;MPKKMGVNSKAEEARARKNATEAEKKSREARDKEEQYWREAEGSKSRAAKKREEESEKRAEAAARKAEARRLAEQEEKELEKAMKKPDKKANRVSIPVKVTEAELRKRKEEEQAEMARKADEAKKRKDRTAEEEEYERMVLVSNTNRDDSIIEASSVEEAIARISVADNLPADRHPERRLKASFKAFEEAELPKLKEEKPGLTHTQYKDMIWKLWKKSPDNPLNQTSE
;
A
#
# COMPACT_ATOMS: atom_id res chain seq x y z
N MET A 1 -3.49 -54.10 69.48
CA MET A 1 -3.11 -54.07 68.04
C MET A 1 -3.81 -52.89 67.38
N PRO A 2 -3.08 -51.87 66.88
CA PRO A 2 -3.69 -50.69 66.28
C PRO A 2 -4.27 -51.05 64.90
N LYS A 3 -5.52 -50.65 64.65
CA LYS A 3 -6.23 -50.88 63.38
C LYS A 3 -5.48 -50.19 62.24
N LYS A 4 -5.24 -50.90 61.13
CA LYS A 4 -4.60 -50.38 59.91
C LYS A 4 -5.42 -49.19 59.39
N MET A 5 -4.96 -47.98 59.68
CA MET A 5 -5.49 -46.71 59.14
C MET A 5 -5.01 -46.54 57.69
N GLY A 6 -5.35 -47.50 56.82
CA GLY A 6 -5.20 -47.35 55.38
C GLY A 6 -6.43 -46.61 54.87
N VAL A 7 -6.25 -45.39 54.39
CA VAL A 7 -7.29 -44.61 53.74
C VAL A 7 -7.86 -45.42 52.56
N ASN A 8 -9.18 -45.46 52.43
CA ASN A 8 -9.85 -46.26 51.40
C ASN A 8 -9.56 -45.66 50.01
N SER A 9 -8.79 -46.37 49.19
CA SER A 9 -8.36 -45.94 47.85
C SER A 9 -9.51 -45.42 46.96
N LYS A 10 -10.71 -46.02 47.03
CA LYS A 10 -11.87 -45.54 46.26
C LYS A 10 -12.44 -44.21 46.78
N ALA A 11 -12.34 -43.98 48.09
CA ALA A 11 -12.72 -42.71 48.70
C ALA A 11 -11.70 -41.59 48.39
N GLU A 12 -10.42 -41.93 48.33
CA GLU A 12 -9.37 -41.02 47.86
C GLU A 12 -9.54 -40.65 46.39
N GLU A 13 -9.84 -41.63 45.52
CA GLU A 13 -10.08 -41.38 44.10
C GLU A 13 -11.34 -40.50 43.89
N ALA A 14 -12.41 -40.73 44.66
CA ALA A 14 -13.60 -39.87 44.60
C ALA A 14 -13.32 -38.43 45.09
N ARG A 15 -12.49 -38.26 46.12
CA ARG A 15 -12.02 -36.94 46.58
C ARG A 15 -11.10 -36.29 45.56
N ALA A 16 -10.22 -37.05 44.92
CA ALA A 16 -9.33 -36.56 43.86
C ALA A 16 -10.14 -36.08 42.64
N ARG A 17 -11.17 -36.81 42.22
CA ARG A 17 -12.09 -36.37 41.14
C ARG A 17 -12.82 -35.07 41.51
N LYS A 18 -13.35 -34.96 42.74
CA LYS A 18 -13.99 -33.73 43.20
C LYS A 18 -13.01 -32.56 43.23
N ASN A 19 -11.82 -32.75 43.80
CA ASN A 19 -10.77 -31.74 43.83
C ASN A 19 -10.30 -31.33 42.42
N ALA A 20 -10.20 -32.28 41.48
CA ALA A 20 -9.87 -31.99 40.10
C ALA A 20 -10.94 -31.13 39.41
N THR A 21 -12.22 -31.45 39.61
CA THR A 21 -13.32 -30.63 39.07
C THR A 21 -13.38 -29.24 39.71
N GLU A 22 -13.11 -29.12 41.02
CA GLU A 22 -13.04 -27.83 41.69
C GLU A 22 -11.81 -27.02 41.26
N ALA A 23 -10.68 -27.67 41.04
CA ALA A 23 -9.47 -27.03 40.51
C ALA A 23 -9.69 -26.56 39.07
N GLU A 24 -10.37 -27.35 38.22
CA GLU A 24 -10.72 -26.95 36.86
C GLU A 24 -11.70 -25.77 36.86
N LYS A 25 -12.72 -25.78 37.74
CA LYS A 25 -13.64 -24.64 37.91
C LYS A 25 -12.90 -23.38 38.34
N LYS A 26 -12.04 -23.47 39.36
CA LYS A 26 -11.21 -22.35 39.82
C LYS A 26 -10.26 -21.86 38.72
N SER A 27 -9.70 -22.77 37.93
CA SER A 27 -8.84 -22.40 36.79
C SER A 27 -9.61 -21.72 35.67
N ARG A 28 -10.83 -22.18 35.35
CA ARG A 28 -11.72 -21.51 34.38
C ARG A 28 -12.13 -20.14 34.88
N GLU A 29 -12.59 -20.03 36.13
CA GLU A 29 -12.95 -18.74 36.73
C GLU A 29 -11.76 -17.76 36.79
N ALA A 30 -10.54 -18.25 37.04
CA ALA A 30 -9.33 -17.42 37.01
C ALA A 30 -9.02 -16.93 35.59
N ARG A 31 -9.12 -17.80 34.58
CA ARG A 31 -8.95 -17.41 33.17
C ARG A 31 -10.03 -16.43 32.71
N ASP A 32 -11.29 -16.66 33.08
CA ASP A 32 -12.39 -15.79 32.71
C ASP A 32 -12.22 -14.39 33.33
N LYS A 33 -11.74 -14.31 34.58
CA LYS A 33 -11.40 -13.04 35.25
C LYS A 33 -10.22 -12.34 34.60
N GLU A 34 -9.18 -13.08 34.21
CA GLU A 34 -8.03 -12.53 33.48
C GLU A 34 -8.45 -12.01 32.10
N GLU A 35 -9.26 -12.77 31.35
CA GLU A 35 -9.78 -12.36 30.06
C GLU A 35 -10.71 -11.15 30.17
N GLN A 36 -11.54 -11.09 31.20
CA GLN A 36 -12.35 -9.90 31.52
C GLN A 36 -11.47 -8.70 31.84
N TYR A 37 -10.45 -8.86 32.67
CA TYR A 37 -9.49 -7.79 32.98
C TYR A 37 -8.79 -7.28 31.71
N TRP A 38 -8.37 -8.17 30.82
CA TRP A 38 -7.77 -7.78 29.54
C TRP A 38 -8.77 -7.11 28.59
N ARG A 39 -10.02 -7.59 28.52
CA ARG A 39 -11.08 -6.94 27.72
C ARG A 39 -11.42 -5.54 28.22
N GLU A 40 -11.47 -5.35 29.53
CA GLU A 40 -11.72 -4.04 30.13
C GLU A 40 -10.53 -3.09 29.91
N ALA A 41 -9.29 -3.61 29.98
CA ALA A 41 -8.07 -2.85 29.71
C ALA A 41 -7.93 -2.42 28.23
N GLU A 42 -8.44 -3.22 27.28
CA GLU A 42 -8.42 -2.91 25.84
C GLU A 42 -9.36 -1.72 25.48
N GLY A 43 -10.29 -1.38 26.37
CA GLY A 43 -11.19 -0.26 26.21
C GLY A 43 -12.15 -0.40 25.02
N SER A 44 -12.85 0.68 24.67
CA SER A 44 -13.73 0.68 23.50
C SER A 44 -12.90 0.60 22.22
N LYS A 45 -13.08 -0.45 21.42
CA LYS A 45 -12.49 -0.57 20.08
C LYS A 45 -12.72 0.71 19.29
N SER A 46 -11.67 1.23 18.65
CA SER A 46 -11.77 2.44 17.83
C SER A 46 -12.80 2.27 16.72
N ARG A 47 -13.39 3.37 16.24
CA ARG A 47 -14.37 3.34 15.13
C ARG A 47 -13.83 2.63 13.88
N ALA A 48 -12.51 2.72 13.64
CA ALA A 48 -11.82 2.03 12.56
C ALA A 48 -11.74 0.51 12.79
N ALA A 49 -11.42 0.06 14.02
CA ALA A 49 -11.40 -1.35 14.37
C ALA A 49 -12.81 -1.98 14.27
N LYS A 50 -13.84 -1.27 14.74
CA LYS A 50 -15.23 -1.71 14.63
C LYS A 50 -15.70 -1.85 13.17
N LYS A 51 -15.33 -0.90 12.30
CA LYS A 51 -15.64 -0.96 10.86
C LYS A 51 -14.94 -2.13 10.17
N ARG A 52 -13.68 -2.43 10.55
CA ARG A 52 -12.93 -3.56 10.00
C ARG A 52 -13.50 -4.91 10.43
N GLU A 53 -13.93 -5.03 11.68
CA GLU A 53 -14.60 -6.24 12.21
C GLU A 53 -15.92 -6.49 11.49
N GLU A 54 -16.79 -5.48 11.37
CA GLU A 54 -18.07 -5.55 10.65
C GLU A 54 -17.90 -5.92 9.16
N GLU A 55 -16.90 -5.36 8.48
CA GLU A 55 -16.61 -5.71 7.08
C GLU A 55 -16.11 -7.16 6.95
N SER A 56 -15.28 -7.61 7.89
CA SER A 56 -14.79 -8.98 7.92
C SER A 56 -15.90 -9.99 8.21
N GLU A 57 -16.84 -9.64 9.10
CA GLU A 57 -18.00 -10.45 9.46
C GLU A 57 -18.97 -10.54 8.29
N LYS A 58 -19.26 -9.42 7.62
CA LYS A 58 -20.09 -9.39 6.41
C LYS A 58 -19.47 -10.19 5.26
N ARG A 59 -18.14 -10.16 5.11
CA ARG A 59 -17.43 -10.96 4.11
C ARG A 59 -17.46 -12.44 4.45
N ALA A 60 -17.34 -12.80 5.73
CA ALA A 60 -17.44 -14.17 6.20
C ALA A 60 -18.87 -14.72 6.04
N GLU A 61 -19.90 -13.93 6.37
CA GLU A 61 -21.31 -14.31 6.17
C GLU A 61 -21.63 -14.51 4.68
N ALA A 62 -21.17 -13.60 3.81
CA ALA A 62 -21.34 -13.75 2.37
C ALA A 62 -20.62 -15.00 1.83
N ALA A 63 -19.43 -15.31 2.34
CA ALA A 63 -18.70 -16.52 1.98
C ALA A 63 -19.41 -17.79 2.48
N ALA A 64 -19.94 -17.78 3.69
CA ALA A 64 -20.72 -18.88 4.25
C ALA A 64 -22.01 -19.13 3.47
N ARG A 65 -22.76 -18.07 3.14
CA ARG A 65 -23.97 -18.16 2.32
C ARG A 65 -23.66 -18.68 0.91
N LYS A 66 -22.55 -18.25 0.32
CA LYS A 66 -22.10 -18.76 -0.99
C LYS A 66 -21.67 -20.22 -0.92
N ALA A 67 -21.02 -20.64 0.17
CA ALA A 67 -20.62 -22.04 0.37
C ALA A 67 -21.84 -22.95 0.57
N GLU A 68 -22.84 -22.50 1.32
CA GLU A 68 -24.10 -23.23 1.48
C GLU A 68 -24.85 -23.36 0.14
N ALA A 69 -24.99 -22.26 -0.60
CA ALA A 69 -25.62 -22.28 -1.92
C ALA A 69 -24.89 -23.21 -2.90
N ARG A 70 -23.55 -23.23 -2.87
CA ARG A 70 -22.75 -24.16 -3.67
C ARG A 70 -22.98 -25.61 -3.25
N ARG A 71 -23.07 -25.88 -1.95
CA ARG A 71 -23.35 -27.22 -1.43
C ARG A 71 -24.71 -27.73 -1.88
N LEU A 72 -25.73 -26.86 -1.89
CA LEU A 72 -27.07 -27.20 -2.37
C LEU A 72 -27.07 -27.49 -3.87
N ALA A 73 -26.42 -26.64 -4.67
CA ALA A 73 -26.30 -26.86 -6.11
C ALA A 73 -25.56 -28.16 -6.46
N GLU A 74 -24.51 -28.52 -5.72
CA GLU A 74 -23.81 -29.80 -5.91
C GLU A 74 -24.70 -31.00 -5.53
N GLN A 75 -25.60 -30.84 -4.55
CA GLN A 75 -26.59 -31.89 -4.22
C GLN A 75 -27.59 -32.05 -5.36
N GLU A 76 -28.12 -30.95 -5.91
CA GLU A 76 -29.04 -30.97 -7.07
C GLU A 76 -28.36 -31.59 -8.32
N GLU A 77 -27.10 -31.24 -8.60
CA GLU A 77 -26.34 -31.81 -9.72
C GLU A 77 -26.14 -33.32 -9.54
N LYS A 78 -25.83 -33.78 -8.32
CA LYS A 78 -25.72 -35.22 -8.03
C LYS A 78 -27.06 -35.94 -8.16
N GLU A 79 -28.17 -35.30 -7.83
CA GLU A 79 -29.51 -35.87 -8.04
C GLU A 79 -29.87 -35.94 -9.52
N LEU A 80 -29.54 -34.91 -10.30
CA LEU A 80 -29.68 -34.91 -11.75
C LEU A 80 -28.77 -35.97 -12.40
N GLU A 81 -27.52 -36.10 -11.96
CA GLU A 81 -26.60 -37.13 -12.46
C GLU A 81 -27.12 -38.54 -12.17
N LYS A 82 -27.67 -38.77 -10.97
CA LYS A 82 -28.35 -40.03 -10.62
C LYS A 82 -29.61 -40.27 -11.47
N ALA A 83 -30.37 -39.23 -11.79
CA ALA A 83 -31.53 -39.32 -12.66
C ALA A 83 -31.12 -39.64 -14.11
N MET A 84 -30.04 -39.03 -14.62
CA MET A 84 -29.49 -39.28 -15.96
C MET A 84 -28.81 -40.66 -16.07
N LYS A 85 -28.22 -41.17 -14.98
CA LYS A 85 -27.62 -42.51 -14.93
C LYS A 85 -28.63 -43.65 -14.83
N LYS A 86 -29.94 -43.41 -14.79
CA LYS A 86 -30.95 -44.45 -15.03
C LYS A 86 -31.04 -44.69 -16.54
N PRO A 87 -30.38 -45.73 -17.09
CA PRO A 87 -30.46 -46.01 -18.50
C PRO A 87 -31.76 -46.79 -18.69
N ASP A 88 -32.73 -46.21 -19.39
CA ASP A 88 -33.80 -47.00 -19.97
C ASP A 88 -33.17 -47.99 -20.95
N LYS A 89 -32.97 -49.23 -20.47
CA LYS A 89 -32.48 -50.37 -21.26
C LYS A 89 -33.58 -50.80 -22.24
N LYS A 90 -33.87 -49.98 -23.26
CA LYS A 90 -34.69 -50.33 -24.44
C LYS A 90 -34.68 -49.23 -25.52
N ALA A 91 -33.50 -48.72 -25.88
CA ALA A 91 -33.36 -47.91 -27.09
C ALA A 91 -32.01 -48.19 -27.79
N ASN A 92 -31.86 -49.41 -28.29
CA ASN A 92 -30.86 -49.69 -29.31
C ASN A 92 -31.56 -50.33 -30.51
N ARG A 93 -32.16 -49.50 -31.37
CA ARG A 93 -32.59 -49.89 -32.71
C ARG A 93 -32.38 -48.73 -33.68
N VAL A 94 -31.35 -48.91 -34.51
CA VAL A 94 -31.27 -48.51 -35.92
C VAL A 94 -31.44 -47.02 -36.20
N SER A 95 -30.33 -46.37 -36.52
CA SER A 95 -30.26 -45.04 -37.14
C SER A 95 -30.97 -45.04 -38.49
N ILE A 96 -32.27 -44.75 -38.46
CA ILE A 96 -33.06 -44.29 -39.60
C ILE A 96 -32.81 -42.78 -39.69
N PRO A 97 -32.52 -42.19 -40.87
CA PRO A 97 -32.44 -40.73 -40.97
C PRO A 97 -33.81 -40.16 -40.58
N VAL A 98 -33.86 -39.56 -39.39
CA VAL A 98 -35.05 -38.94 -38.82
C VAL A 98 -35.44 -37.80 -39.74
N LYS A 99 -36.59 -37.94 -40.40
CA LYS A 99 -37.24 -36.81 -41.06
C LYS A 99 -37.68 -35.87 -39.96
N VAL A 100 -36.87 -34.83 -39.72
CA VAL A 100 -37.08 -33.85 -38.65
C VAL A 100 -38.44 -33.20 -38.91
N THR A 101 -39.36 -33.37 -37.97
CA THR A 101 -40.68 -32.72 -38.05
C THR A 101 -40.51 -31.21 -37.86
N GLU A 102 -41.40 -30.40 -38.44
CA GLU A 102 -41.30 -28.93 -38.35
C GLU A 102 -41.22 -28.44 -36.89
N ALA A 103 -41.87 -29.12 -35.95
CA ALA A 103 -41.80 -28.83 -34.52
C ALA A 103 -40.39 -29.01 -33.93
N GLU A 104 -39.65 -30.02 -34.37
CA GLU A 104 -38.31 -30.31 -33.90
C GLU A 104 -37.27 -29.35 -34.50
N LEU A 105 -37.49 -28.88 -35.74
CA LEU A 105 -36.73 -27.78 -36.36
C LEU A 105 -36.94 -26.45 -35.62
N ARG A 106 -38.17 -26.13 -35.19
CA ARG A 106 -38.46 -24.92 -34.39
C ARG A 106 -37.80 -24.99 -33.03
N LYS A 107 -37.89 -26.13 -32.34
CA LYS A 107 -37.25 -26.33 -31.04
C LYS A 107 -35.73 -26.19 -31.12
N ARG A 108 -35.10 -26.79 -32.14
CA ARG A 108 -33.65 -26.66 -32.37
C ARG A 108 -33.23 -25.22 -32.65
N LYS A 109 -34.03 -24.48 -33.41
CA LYS A 109 -33.79 -23.06 -33.69
C LYS A 109 -33.95 -22.18 -32.45
N GLU A 110 -34.92 -22.48 -31.60
CA GLU A 110 -35.12 -21.82 -30.31
C GLU A 110 -33.97 -22.12 -29.34
N GLU A 111 -33.52 -23.38 -29.26
CA GLU A 111 -32.36 -23.80 -28.46
C GLU A 111 -31.08 -23.11 -28.95
N GLU A 112 -30.85 -23.03 -30.27
CA GLU A 112 -29.70 -22.33 -30.86
C GLU A 112 -29.75 -20.81 -30.59
N GLN A 113 -30.94 -20.19 -30.67
CA GLN A 113 -31.12 -18.78 -30.31
C GLN A 113 -30.91 -18.54 -28.81
N ALA A 114 -31.36 -19.46 -27.95
CA ALA A 114 -31.15 -19.39 -26.51
C ALA A 114 -29.65 -19.55 -26.15
N GLU A 115 -28.93 -20.45 -26.82
CA GLU A 115 -27.48 -20.57 -26.66
C GLU A 115 -26.73 -19.32 -27.12
N MET A 116 -27.12 -18.75 -28.26
CA MET A 116 -26.55 -17.50 -28.76
C MET A 116 -26.83 -16.33 -27.80
N ALA A 117 -28.02 -16.28 -27.21
CA ALA A 117 -28.36 -15.29 -26.19
C ALA A 117 -27.53 -15.48 -24.90
N ARG A 118 -27.35 -16.73 -24.42
CA ARG A 118 -26.46 -17.03 -23.27
C ARG A 118 -25.01 -16.65 -23.55
N LYS A 119 -24.48 -16.97 -24.74
CA LYS A 119 -23.11 -16.59 -25.13
C LYS A 119 -22.96 -15.07 -25.25
N ALA A 120 -23.99 -14.38 -25.74
CA ALA A 120 -23.99 -12.92 -25.81
C ALA A 120 -24.03 -12.27 -24.40
N ASP A 121 -24.82 -12.82 -23.47
CA ASP A 121 -24.86 -12.38 -22.08
C ASP A 121 -23.51 -12.62 -21.38
N GLU A 122 -22.92 -13.80 -21.56
CA GLU A 122 -21.60 -14.13 -21.01
C GLU A 122 -20.50 -13.23 -21.58
N ALA A 123 -20.56 -12.91 -22.87
CA ALA A 123 -19.64 -11.96 -23.51
C ALA A 123 -19.81 -10.53 -22.99
N LYS A 124 -21.05 -10.08 -22.74
CA LYS A 124 -21.32 -8.77 -22.10
C LYS A 124 -20.77 -8.74 -20.69
N LYS A 125 -21.06 -9.77 -19.88
CA LYS A 125 -20.54 -9.90 -18.51
C LYS A 125 -19.01 -9.94 -18.46
N ARG A 126 -18.36 -10.55 -19.46
CA ARG A 126 -16.89 -10.52 -19.56
C ARG A 126 -16.37 -9.11 -19.86
N LYS A 127 -17.04 -8.36 -20.74
CA LYS A 127 -16.69 -6.96 -21.05
C LYS A 127 -16.91 -6.04 -19.85
N ASP A 128 -17.99 -6.23 -19.10
CA ASP A 128 -18.27 -5.44 -17.89
C ASP A 128 -17.19 -5.67 -16.82
N ARG A 129 -16.74 -6.92 -16.65
CA ARG A 129 -15.61 -7.24 -15.75
C ARG A 129 -14.30 -6.58 -16.16
N THR A 130 -13.97 -6.58 -17.46
CA THR A 130 -12.75 -5.93 -17.94
C THR A 130 -12.84 -4.41 -17.83
N ALA A 131 -14.02 -3.83 -18.06
CA ALA A 131 -14.25 -2.39 -17.91
C ALA A 131 -14.10 -1.95 -16.44
N GLU A 132 -14.60 -2.76 -15.49
CA GLU A 132 -14.44 -2.52 -14.06
C GLU A 132 -12.95 -2.57 -13.62
N GLU A 133 -12.16 -3.49 -14.20
CA GLU A 133 -10.72 -3.60 -13.93
C GLU A 133 -9.93 -2.41 -14.49
N GLU A 134 -10.21 -1.98 -15.73
CA GLU A 134 -9.59 -0.80 -16.34
C GLU A 134 -9.97 0.51 -15.62
N GLU A 135 -11.21 0.63 -15.14
CA GLU A 135 -11.66 1.77 -14.36
C GLU A 135 -11.02 1.80 -12.97
N TYR A 136 -10.89 0.63 -12.32
CA TYR A 136 -10.17 0.49 -11.07
C TYR A 136 -8.68 0.81 -11.23
N GLU A 137 -8.03 0.31 -12.28
CA GLU A 137 -6.64 0.64 -12.60
C GLU A 137 -6.49 2.14 -12.82
N ARG A 138 -7.40 2.79 -13.55
CA ARG A 138 -7.39 4.25 -13.72
C ARG A 138 -7.55 5.01 -12.40
N MET A 139 -8.38 4.53 -11.47
CA MET A 139 -8.55 5.14 -10.15
C MET A 139 -7.33 4.93 -9.24
N VAL A 140 -6.71 3.76 -9.29
CA VAL A 140 -5.52 3.43 -8.48
C VAL A 140 -4.26 4.09 -9.02
N LEU A 141 -4.15 4.21 -10.35
CA LEU A 141 -3.03 4.86 -11.02
C LEU A 141 -3.14 6.40 -11.03
N VAL A 142 -4.11 6.99 -10.32
CA VAL A 142 -4.12 8.43 -10.08
C VAL A 142 -2.89 8.77 -9.24
N SER A 143 -1.88 9.34 -9.91
CA SER A 143 -0.67 9.84 -9.28
C SER A 143 -1.02 10.79 -8.14
N ASN A 144 -0.58 10.48 -6.93
CA ASN A 144 -0.83 11.30 -5.76
C ASN A 144 -0.02 12.61 -5.85
N THR A 145 -0.66 13.67 -6.34
CA THR A 145 -0.08 15.02 -6.45
C THR A 145 0.25 15.68 -5.11
N ASN A 146 -0.11 15.08 -3.96
CA ASN A 146 0.36 15.55 -2.64
C ASN A 146 1.77 15.06 -2.30
N ARG A 147 2.31 14.10 -3.04
CA ARG A 147 3.70 13.66 -2.96
C ARG A 147 4.42 14.10 -4.24
N ASP A 148 4.37 15.39 -4.45
CA ASP A 148 5.10 16.02 -5.54
C ASP A 148 6.57 16.04 -5.13
N ASP A 149 7.43 15.31 -5.86
CA ASP A 149 8.89 15.28 -5.64
C ASP A 149 9.55 16.66 -5.93
N SER A 150 8.75 17.68 -6.20
CA SER A 150 9.11 19.09 -6.31
C SER A 150 9.35 19.75 -4.95
N ILE A 151 8.89 19.15 -3.85
CA ILE A 151 9.09 19.67 -2.49
C ILE A 151 10.46 19.19 -1.99
N ILE A 152 11.42 20.11 -1.95
CA ILE A 152 12.74 19.89 -1.37
C ILE A 152 12.59 19.88 0.16
N GLU A 153 12.39 18.69 0.72
CA GLU A 153 12.44 18.48 2.17
C GLU A 153 13.89 18.50 2.64
N ALA A 154 14.22 19.42 3.56
CA ALA A 154 15.50 19.47 4.24
C ALA A 154 15.26 19.67 5.74
N SER A 155 15.86 18.79 6.55
CA SER A 155 15.62 18.78 8.00
C SER A 155 16.71 19.52 8.79
N SER A 156 17.80 19.90 8.12
CA SER A 156 18.91 20.65 8.69
C SER A 156 19.34 21.81 7.78
N VAL A 157 20.00 22.81 8.36
CA VAL A 157 20.46 24.00 7.63
C VAL A 157 21.49 23.62 6.55
N GLU A 158 22.48 22.79 6.87
CA GLU A 158 23.43 22.26 5.90
C GLU A 158 22.75 21.46 4.76
N GLU A 159 21.75 20.65 5.07
CA GLU A 159 21.01 19.89 4.05
C GLU A 159 20.19 20.79 3.13
N ALA A 160 19.57 21.83 3.68
CA ALA A 160 18.86 22.83 2.90
C ALA A 160 19.82 23.58 1.97
N ILE A 161 20.98 23.99 2.48
CA ILE A 161 22.02 24.66 1.68
C ILE A 161 22.52 23.73 0.58
N ALA A 162 22.82 22.46 0.88
CA ALA A 162 23.31 21.50 -0.11
C ALA A 162 22.30 21.22 -1.22
N ARG A 163 21.01 21.13 -0.89
CA ARG A 163 19.95 20.89 -1.90
C ARG A 163 19.69 22.12 -2.77
N ILE A 164 19.90 23.32 -2.23
CA ILE A 164 19.74 24.60 -2.97
C ILE A 164 21.00 24.95 -3.77
N SER A 165 22.20 24.65 -3.26
CA SER A 165 23.48 25.06 -3.87
C SER A 165 23.85 24.26 -5.13
N VAL A 166 23.29 23.06 -5.34
CA VAL A 166 23.44 22.32 -6.60
C VAL A 166 22.82 23.08 -7.79
N ALA A 167 21.96 24.08 -7.53
CA ALA A 167 21.39 24.96 -8.53
C ALA A 167 22.20 26.25 -8.82
N ASP A 168 23.45 26.36 -8.37
CA ASP A 168 24.37 27.48 -8.72
C ASP A 168 24.92 27.40 -10.16
N ASN A 169 24.11 26.91 -11.11
CA ASN A 169 24.30 27.16 -12.54
C ASN A 169 23.54 28.43 -12.95
N LEU A 170 23.69 29.49 -12.15
CA LEU A 170 23.19 30.81 -12.50
C LEU A 170 24.00 31.33 -13.71
N PRO A 171 23.34 31.79 -14.79
CA PRO A 171 24.04 32.39 -15.92
C PRO A 171 24.94 33.53 -15.44
N ALA A 172 26.18 33.58 -15.92
CA ALA A 172 27.13 34.64 -15.58
C ALA A 172 26.44 36.02 -15.62
N ASP A 173 26.42 36.70 -14.47
CA ASP A 173 25.67 37.94 -14.26
C ASP A 173 25.99 38.96 -15.35
N ARG A 174 24.97 39.27 -16.17
CA ARG A 174 25.03 40.18 -17.32
C ARG A 174 25.30 41.64 -16.91
N HIS A 175 25.29 41.97 -15.61
CA HIS A 175 25.39 43.34 -15.12
C HIS A 175 26.85 43.74 -14.86
N PRO A 176 27.38 44.75 -15.58
CA PRO A 176 28.75 45.23 -15.36
C PRO A 176 28.95 45.80 -13.95
N GLU A 177 27.93 46.43 -13.37
CA GLU A 177 27.99 46.99 -12.00
C GLU A 177 28.17 45.93 -10.91
N ARG A 178 27.53 44.76 -11.08
CA ARG A 178 27.65 43.64 -10.14
C ARG A 178 28.98 42.92 -10.33
N ARG A 179 29.46 42.79 -11.57
CA ARG A 179 30.81 42.30 -11.88
C ARG A 179 31.91 43.19 -11.31
N LEU A 180 31.76 44.52 -11.35
CA LEU A 180 32.72 45.46 -10.76
C LEU A 180 32.88 45.24 -9.24
N LYS A 181 31.78 45.08 -8.52
CA LYS A 181 31.82 44.87 -7.07
C LYS A 181 32.36 43.48 -6.71
N ALA A 182 31.98 42.45 -7.48
CA ALA A 182 32.47 41.09 -7.27
C ALA A 182 33.96 40.96 -7.61
N SER A 183 34.40 41.53 -8.74
CA SER A 183 35.82 41.49 -9.15
C SER A 183 36.70 42.32 -8.23
N PHE A 184 36.23 43.50 -7.78
CA PHE A 184 36.94 44.28 -6.78
C PHE A 184 37.08 43.53 -5.45
N LYS A 185 36.02 42.85 -4.98
CA LYS A 185 36.07 42.08 -3.74
C LYS A 185 37.04 40.89 -3.85
N ALA A 186 37.03 40.17 -4.98
CA ALA A 186 37.97 39.08 -5.22
C ALA A 186 39.43 39.57 -5.26
N PHE A 187 39.67 40.73 -5.89
CA PHE A 187 40.98 41.38 -5.93
C PHE A 187 41.41 41.91 -4.56
N GLU A 188 40.50 42.49 -3.78
CA GLU A 188 40.74 42.94 -2.41
C GLU A 188 41.17 41.76 -1.53
N GLU A 189 40.46 40.63 -1.57
CA GLU A 189 40.81 39.45 -0.77
C GLU A 189 42.16 38.83 -1.16
N ALA A 190 42.55 38.89 -2.44
CA ALA A 190 43.83 38.36 -2.92
C ALA A 190 45.03 39.28 -2.63
N GLU A 191 44.86 40.61 -2.72
CA GLU A 191 45.96 41.58 -2.62
C GLU A 191 46.12 42.16 -1.21
N LEU A 192 45.07 42.20 -0.40
CA LEU A 192 45.12 42.66 0.99
C LEU A 192 46.12 41.89 1.87
N PRO A 193 46.27 40.56 1.81
CA PRO A 193 47.31 39.87 2.57
C PRO A 193 48.72 40.22 2.08
N LYS A 194 48.95 40.28 0.76
CA LYS A 194 50.25 40.63 0.18
C LYS A 194 50.70 42.04 0.58
N LEU A 195 49.79 43.02 0.52
CA LEU A 195 50.07 44.39 0.91
C LEU A 195 50.39 44.55 2.40
N LYS A 196 49.76 43.73 3.25
CA LYS A 196 50.03 43.71 4.70
C LYS A 196 51.41 43.13 5.01
N GLU A 197 51.87 42.16 4.21
CA GLU A 197 53.22 41.59 4.33
C GLU A 197 54.30 42.55 3.80
N GLU A 198 54.06 43.22 2.67
CA GLU A 198 55.03 44.15 2.10
C GLU A 198 55.18 45.45 2.90
N LYS A 199 54.09 45.99 3.44
CA LYS A 199 54.09 47.27 4.14
C LYS A 199 53.33 47.21 5.46
N PRO A 200 53.84 46.46 6.47
CA PRO A 200 53.20 46.40 7.77
C PRO A 200 53.13 47.78 8.43
N GLY A 201 52.02 48.08 9.11
CA GLY A 201 51.83 49.33 9.88
C GLY A 201 50.92 50.39 9.25
N LEU A 202 50.41 50.16 8.04
CA LEU A 202 49.41 51.05 7.43
C LEU A 202 47.99 50.78 7.99
N THR A 203 47.12 51.79 8.02
CA THR A 203 45.73 51.60 8.44
C THR A 203 44.93 50.85 7.37
N HIS A 204 43.88 50.13 7.78
CA HIS A 204 43.04 49.36 6.86
C HIS A 204 42.47 50.20 5.71
N THR A 205 42.07 51.45 5.99
CA THR A 205 41.57 52.41 4.99
C THR A 205 42.63 52.75 3.95
N GLN A 206 43.88 52.95 4.38
CA GLN A 206 44.98 53.25 3.46
C GLN A 206 45.34 52.05 2.58
N TYR A 207 45.27 50.81 3.09
CA TYR A 207 45.41 49.62 2.23
C TYR A 207 44.28 49.56 1.20
N LYS A 208 43.03 49.82 1.59
CA LYS A 208 41.90 49.86 0.65
C LYS A 208 42.08 50.90 -0.44
N ASP A 209 42.56 52.10 -0.12
CA ASP A 209 42.85 53.14 -1.10
C ASP A 209 43.97 52.72 -2.08
N MET A 210 44.97 51.98 -1.59
CA MET A 210 46.05 51.45 -2.42
C MET A 210 45.59 50.31 -3.32
N ILE A 211 44.80 49.38 -2.78
CA ILE A 211 44.15 48.29 -3.53
C ILE A 211 43.21 48.86 -4.60
N TRP A 212 42.43 49.90 -4.29
CA TRP A 212 41.58 50.59 -5.26
C TRP A 212 42.37 51.23 -6.41
N LYS A 213 43.53 51.83 -6.12
CA LYS A 213 44.43 52.38 -7.14
C LYS A 213 45.06 51.30 -8.01
N LEU A 214 45.45 50.17 -7.43
CA LEU A 214 45.98 49.02 -8.15
C LEU A 214 44.88 48.40 -9.02
N TRP A 215 43.70 48.16 -8.46
CA TRP A 215 42.56 47.57 -9.15
C TRP A 215 42.10 48.39 -10.35
N LYS A 216 42.07 49.73 -10.25
CA LYS A 216 41.77 50.61 -11.41
C LYS A 216 42.72 50.38 -12.60
N LYS A 217 43.94 49.92 -12.35
CA LYS A 217 44.94 49.58 -13.38
C LYS A 217 45.01 48.09 -13.69
N SER A 218 44.38 47.23 -12.88
CA SER A 218 44.42 45.79 -13.06
C SER A 218 43.60 45.33 -14.27
N PRO A 219 44.00 44.23 -14.92
CA PRO A 219 43.23 43.58 -15.99
C PRO A 219 41.92 42.94 -15.48
N ASP A 220 41.81 42.71 -14.17
CA ASP A 220 40.62 42.16 -13.50
C ASP A 220 39.49 43.19 -13.29
N ASN A 221 39.73 44.45 -13.68
CA ASN A 221 38.68 45.45 -13.72
C ASN A 221 37.88 45.26 -15.03
N PRO A 222 36.59 44.87 -14.97
CA PRO A 222 35.78 44.67 -16.16
C PRO A 222 35.55 45.97 -16.98
N LEU A 223 35.91 47.15 -16.47
CA LEU A 223 35.95 48.40 -17.25
C LEU A 223 37.20 48.50 -18.16
N ASN A 224 38.29 47.81 -17.83
CA ASN A 224 39.53 47.77 -18.63
C ASN A 224 39.53 46.61 -19.62
N GLN A 225 38.57 45.69 -19.52
CA GLN A 225 38.38 44.59 -20.46
C GLN A 225 37.69 45.15 -21.70
N THR A 226 38.48 45.60 -22.67
CA THR A 226 38.00 45.91 -24.03
C THR A 226 37.27 44.68 -24.56
N SER A 227 35.96 44.79 -24.78
CA SER A 227 35.17 43.74 -25.42
C SER A 227 35.53 43.73 -26.91
N GLU A 228 36.52 42.91 -27.29
CA GLU A 228 36.63 42.38 -28.66
C GLU A 228 35.67 41.20 -28.85
#